data_AF-J9FXE8-F1
#
_entry.id   AF-J9FXE8-F1
#
_cell.length_a   1.000
_cell.length_b   1.000
_cell.length_c   1.000
_cell.angle_alpha   90.00
_cell.angle_beta   90.00
_cell.angle_gamma   90.00
#
_symmetry.space_group_name_H-M   'P 1'
#
loop_
_entity.id
_entity.type
_entity.pdbx_description
1 polymer ?
#
loop_
_entity_poly.entity_id
_entity_poly.type
_entity_poly.pdbx_seq_one_letter_code
_entity_poly.pdbx_strand_id
1 'polypeptide(L)'
;GLPDSKDVREGMVAFKLAAHAADVARGVPGAVLRDHLMSEARFEFRWADQFALALDPARAREYHDVTLPGSAAQKAHFCSMCGPKFCPMKLAHDLFDQKD
;
A
#
# COMPACT_ATOMS: atom_id res chain seq x y z
N GLY A 1 -27.00 -16.22 -4.48
CA GLY A 1 -27.97 -15.18 -4.10
C GLY A 1 -27.65 -13.90 -4.86
N LEU A 2 -28.42 -12.83 -4.64
CA LEU A 2 -28.07 -11.50 -5.16
C LEU A 2 -26.97 -10.88 -4.29
N PRO A 3 -26.02 -10.12 -4.87
CA PRO A 3 -24.92 -9.52 -4.12
C PRO A 3 -25.40 -8.40 -3.20
N ASP A 4 -24.78 -8.27 -2.03
CA ASP A 4 -24.95 -7.11 -1.16
C ASP A 4 -23.97 -5.96 -1.53
N SER A 5 -24.00 -4.85 -0.79
CA SER A 5 -23.15 -3.69 -1.07
C SER A 5 -21.65 -3.98 -0.89
N LYS A 6 -21.28 -4.88 0.01
CA LYS A 6 -19.89 -5.31 0.24
C LYS A 6 -19.43 -6.17 -0.92
N ASP A 7 -20.25 -7.13 -1.36
CA ASP A 7 -19.97 -7.98 -2.51
C ASP A 7 -19.72 -7.12 -3.77
N VAL A 8 -20.55 -6.09 -3.99
CA VAL A 8 -20.39 -5.15 -5.12
C VAL A 8 -19.07 -4.38 -5.00
N ARG A 9 -18.73 -3.84 -3.83
CA ARG A 9 -17.46 -3.11 -3.63
C ARG A 9 -16.25 -4.01 -3.90
N GLU A 10 -16.25 -5.23 -3.34
CA GLU A 10 -15.15 -6.19 -3.51
C GLU A 10 -15.00 -6.63 -4.96
N GLY A 11 -16.12 -6.94 -5.64
CA GLY A 11 -16.12 -7.28 -7.06
C GLY A 11 -15.57 -6.16 -7.94
N MET A 12 -15.97 -4.91 -7.68
CA MET A 12 -15.49 -3.74 -8.42
C MET A 12 -13.99 -3.50 -8.23
N VAL A 13 -13.47 -3.64 -7.01
CA VAL A 13 -12.03 -3.50 -6.73
C VAL A 13 -11.24 -4.63 -7.39
N ALA A 14 -11.73 -5.87 -7.32
CA ALA A 14 -11.11 -7.02 -7.97
C ALA A 14 -11.02 -6.83 -9.50
N PHE A 15 -12.08 -6.35 -10.14
CA PHE A 15 -12.07 -6.05 -11.58
C PHE A 15 -11.12 -4.90 -11.94
N LYS A 16 -11.07 -3.84 -11.13
CA LYS A 16 -10.09 -2.74 -11.35
C LYS A 16 -8.65 -3.24 -11.25
N LEU A 17 -8.36 -4.12 -10.29
CA LEU A 17 -7.04 -4.75 -10.16
C LEU A 17 -6.70 -5.59 -11.40
N ALA A 18 -7.63 -6.43 -11.86
CA ALA A 18 -7.42 -7.26 -13.05
C ALA A 18 -7.18 -6.41 -14.32
N ALA A 19 -7.96 -5.35 -14.51
CA ALA A 19 -7.78 -4.42 -15.62
C ALA A 19 -6.40 -3.73 -15.57
N HIS A 20 -6.02 -3.19 -14.41
CA HIS A 20 -4.71 -2.56 -14.21
C HIS A 20 -3.55 -3.54 -14.47
N ALA A 21 -3.65 -4.77 -13.97
CA ALA A 21 -2.64 -5.80 -14.23
C ALA A 21 -2.51 -6.12 -15.73
N ALA A 22 -3.62 -6.15 -16.47
CA ALA A 22 -3.61 -6.32 -17.91
C ALA A 22 -2.96 -5.12 -18.63
N ASP A 23 -3.24 -3.89 -18.18
CA ASP A 23 -2.63 -2.68 -18.74
C ASP A 23 -1.11 -2.65 -18.54
N VAL A 24 -0.63 -3.02 -17.34
CA VAL A 24 0.80 -3.17 -17.06
C VAL A 24 1.42 -4.25 -17.94
N ALA A 25 0.81 -5.44 -18.03
CA ALA A 25 1.33 -6.54 -18.84
C ALA A 25 1.39 -6.21 -20.34
N ARG A 26 0.47 -5.38 -20.83
CA ARG A 26 0.43 -4.89 -22.22
C ARG A 26 1.36 -3.71 -22.48
N GLY A 27 2.00 -3.16 -21.45
CA GLY A 27 2.86 -1.99 -21.57
C GLY A 27 2.10 -0.71 -21.92
N VAL A 28 0.86 -0.56 -21.45
CA VAL A 28 0.09 0.68 -21.65
C VAL A 28 0.88 1.85 -21.05
N PRO A 29 1.16 2.93 -21.81
CA PRO A 29 1.96 4.05 -21.32
C PRO A 29 1.39 4.62 -20.01
N GLY A 30 2.24 4.70 -18.98
CA GLY A 30 1.87 5.23 -17.67
C GLY A 30 1.17 4.26 -16.72
N ALA A 31 0.79 3.05 -17.15
CA ALA A 31 0.13 2.07 -16.27
C ALA A 31 0.98 1.75 -15.03
N VAL A 32 2.28 1.52 -15.21
CA VAL A 32 3.21 1.18 -14.12
C VAL A 32 3.49 2.34 -13.15
N LEU A 33 3.15 3.58 -13.52
CA LEU A 33 3.50 4.77 -12.72
C LEU A 33 2.84 4.70 -11.33
N ARG A 34 1.59 4.24 -11.26
CA ARG A 34 0.89 4.08 -9.98
C ARG A 34 1.60 3.07 -9.08
N ASP A 35 2.07 1.96 -9.64
CA ASP A 35 2.78 0.91 -8.91
C ASP A 35 4.10 1.44 -8.36
N HIS A 36 4.84 2.21 -9.16
CA HIS A 36 6.08 2.84 -8.72
C HIS A 36 5.85 3.85 -7.60
N LEU A 37 4.89 4.77 -7.76
CA LEU A 37 4.55 5.76 -6.73
C LEU A 37 4.09 5.09 -5.42
N MET A 38 3.30 4.02 -5.51
CA MET A 38 2.83 3.30 -4.32
C MET A 38 3.97 2.51 -3.66
N SER A 39 4.90 1.96 -4.45
CA SER A 39 6.07 1.23 -3.94
C SER A 39 7.07 2.18 -3.27
N GLU A 40 7.29 3.37 -3.85
CA GLU A 40 8.12 4.42 -3.28
C GLU A 40 7.52 4.94 -1.96
N ALA A 41 6.23 5.30 -1.95
CA ALA A 41 5.54 5.72 -0.72
C ALA A 41 5.59 4.64 0.38
N ARG A 42 5.53 3.36 0.01
CA ARG A 42 5.67 2.23 0.94
C ARG A 42 7.08 2.13 1.52
N PHE A 43 8.10 2.29 0.68
CA PHE A 43 9.51 2.20 1.12
C PHE A 43 9.90 3.37 2.03
N GLU A 44 9.40 4.57 1.73
CA GLU A 44 9.64 5.80 2.49
C GLU A 44 8.69 5.98 3.69
N PHE A 45 7.85 4.97 3.98
CA PHE A 45 6.88 5.00 5.08
C PHE A 45 5.91 6.19 5.04
N ARG A 46 5.62 6.73 3.85
CA ARG A 46 4.59 7.75 3.61
C ARG A 46 3.20 7.11 3.59
N TRP A 47 2.75 6.65 4.75
CA TRP A 47 1.50 5.89 4.92
C TRP A 47 0.28 6.58 4.29
N ALA A 48 0.14 7.91 4.50
CA ALA A 48 -0.97 8.66 3.93
C ALA A 48 -1.00 8.61 2.39
N ASP A 49 0.16 8.72 1.76
CA ASP A 49 0.31 8.69 0.30
C ASP A 49 0.08 7.27 -0.22
N GLN A 50 0.61 6.26 0.47
CA GLN A 50 0.36 4.86 0.14
C GLN A 50 -1.14 4.53 0.19
N PHE A 51 -1.87 5.02 1.20
CA PHE A 51 -3.33 4.84 1.27
C PHE A 51 -4.04 5.57 0.14
N ALA A 52 -3.65 6.81 -0.16
CA ALA A 52 -4.25 7.60 -1.25
C ALA A 52 -4.05 6.94 -2.63
N LEU A 53 -2.93 6.23 -2.82
CA LEU A 53 -2.60 5.51 -4.05
C LEU A 53 -3.25 4.12 -4.14
N ALA A 54 -3.85 3.60 -3.07
CA ALA A 54 -4.52 2.30 -3.08
C ALA A 54 -5.81 2.31 -3.92
N LEU A 55 -6.22 1.16 -4.45
CA LEU A 55 -7.50 1.02 -5.16
C LEU A 55 -8.71 1.22 -4.23
N ASP A 56 -8.50 0.96 -2.94
CA ASP A 56 -9.47 1.17 -1.86
C ASP A 56 -8.75 1.81 -0.64
N PRO A 57 -8.63 3.16 -0.62
CA PRO A 57 -7.92 3.87 0.44
C PRO A 57 -8.49 3.63 1.84
N ALA A 58 -9.82 3.53 1.94
CA ALA A 58 -10.50 3.33 3.22
C ALA A 58 -10.16 1.96 3.80
N ARG A 59 -10.20 0.89 2.98
CA ARG A 59 -9.83 -0.45 3.43
C ARG A 59 -8.36 -0.58 3.78
N ALA A 60 -7.47 0.05 3.00
CA ALA A 60 -6.04 0.04 3.28
C ALA A 60 -5.71 0.68 4.64
N ARG A 61 -6.34 1.82 4.95
CA ARG A 61 -6.20 2.51 6.24
C ARG A 61 -6.80 1.70 7.38
N GLU A 62 -8.01 1.18 7.22
CA GLU A 62 -8.68 0.33 8.19
C GLU A 62 -7.78 -0.83 8.61
N TYR A 63 -7.18 -1.53 7.63
CA TYR A 63 -6.36 -2.72 7.87
C TYR A 63 -5.05 -2.41 8.59
N HIS A 64 -4.42 -1.28 8.28
CA HIS A 64 -3.26 -0.80 9.01
C HIS A 64 -3.61 -0.46 10.47
N ASP A 65 -4.71 0.28 10.65
CA ASP A 65 -5.09 0.85 11.94
C ASP A 65 -5.67 -0.20 12.93
N VAL A 66 -6.08 -1.41 12.46
CA VAL A 66 -6.57 -2.51 13.33
C VAL A 66 -5.60 -2.81 14.48
N THR A 67 -4.30 -2.80 14.18
CA THR A 67 -3.25 -3.27 15.10
C THR A 67 -2.32 -2.16 15.57
N LEU A 68 -2.25 -1.05 14.82
CA LEU A 68 -1.48 0.14 15.18
C LEU A 68 -2.38 1.39 15.07
N PRO A 69 -3.28 1.62 16.04
CA PRO A 69 -4.16 2.78 16.00
C PRO A 69 -3.40 4.07 16.28
N GLY A 70 -3.90 5.18 15.72
CA GLY A 70 -3.45 6.54 16.04
C GLY A 70 -2.46 7.14 15.04
N SER A 71 -2.35 8.47 15.05
CA SER A 71 -1.55 9.24 14.09
C SER A 71 -0.04 8.98 14.18
N ALA A 72 0.45 8.48 15.32
CA ALA A 72 1.84 8.10 15.50
C ALA A 72 2.23 6.87 14.64
N ALA A 73 1.32 5.91 14.48
CA ALA A 73 1.55 4.73 13.65
C ALA A 73 1.72 5.09 12.17
N GLN A 74 0.98 6.10 11.70
CA GLN A 74 1.10 6.62 10.33
C GLN A 74 2.37 7.45 10.09
N LYS A 75 3.24 7.58 11.10
CA LYS A 75 4.60 8.14 10.99
C LYS A 75 5.67 7.10 11.32
N ALA A 76 5.29 5.86 11.59
CA ALA A 76 6.21 4.81 12.01
C ALA A 76 6.94 4.22 10.80
N HIS A 77 8.24 3.98 10.95
CA HIS A 77 9.04 3.24 9.97
C HIS A 77 8.90 1.71 10.13
N PHE A 78 7.69 1.24 10.40
CA PHE A 78 7.32 -0.17 10.49
C PHE A 78 5.80 -0.32 10.51
N CYS A 79 5.32 -1.54 10.29
CA CYS A 79 3.93 -1.93 10.57
C CYS A 79 3.88 -3.06 11.61
N SER A 80 2.68 -3.50 11.97
CA SER A 80 2.45 -4.57 12.95
C SER A 80 2.96 -5.94 12.52
N MET A 81 3.22 -6.17 11.23
CA MET A 81 3.64 -7.48 10.73
C MET A 81 5.03 -7.88 11.23
N CYS A 82 6.00 -6.97 11.19
CA CYS A 82 7.39 -7.24 11.57
C CYS A 82 7.83 -6.44 12.81
N GLY A 83 7.11 -5.37 13.14
CA GLY A 83 7.47 -4.47 14.23
C GLY A 83 8.74 -3.64 13.96
N PRO A 84 9.15 -2.82 14.94
CA PRO A 84 10.19 -1.80 14.77
C PRO A 84 11.60 -2.37 14.53
N LYS A 85 11.87 -3.61 14.97
CA LYS A 85 13.21 -4.20 14.92
C LYS A 85 13.48 -5.05 13.67
N PHE A 86 12.43 -5.57 13.03
CA PHE A 86 12.56 -6.57 11.97
C PHE A 86 11.93 -6.15 10.65
N CYS A 87 11.51 -4.88 10.51
CA CYS A 87 11.00 -4.39 9.22
C CYS A 87 12.14 -4.33 8.19
N PRO A 88 12.08 -5.10 7.09
CA PRO A 88 13.18 -5.15 6.12
C PRO A 88 13.39 -3.83 5.38
N MET A 89 12.33 -3.08 5.10
CA MET A 89 12.44 -1.76 4.45
C MET A 89 13.17 -0.76 5.35
N LYS A 90 12.89 -0.78 6.66
CA LYS A 90 13.60 0.04 7.64
C LYS A 90 15.07 -0.34 7.72
N LEU A 91 15.37 -1.64 7.83
CA LEU A 91 16.74 -2.13 7.87
C LEU A 91 17.51 -1.75 6.60
N ALA A 92 16.87 -1.81 5.43
CA ALA A 92 17.46 -1.36 4.18
C ALA A 92 17.73 0.16 4.19
N HIS A 93 16.75 0.97 4.62
CA HIS A 93 16.92 2.42 4.75
C HIS A 93 18.09 2.78 5.67
N ASP A 94 18.13 2.17 6.86
CA ASP A 94 19.20 2.36 7.83
C ASP A 94 20.58 1.96 7.25
N LEU A 95 20.64 0.91 6.41
CA LEU A 95 21.89 0.45 5.77
C LEU A 95 22.38 1.40 4.66
N PHE A 96 21.47 1.95 3.86
CA PHE A 96 21.83 2.82 2.74
C PHE A 96 22.11 4.26 3.17
N ASP A 97 21.49 4.74 4.25
CA ASP A 97 21.76 6.06 4.83
C ASP A 97 23.08 6.14 5.62
N GLN A 98 23.63 5.00 6.04
CA GLN A 98 24.90 4.92 6.78
C GLN A 98 26.15 5.10 5.88
N LYS A 99 25.99 5.54 4.64
CA LYS A 99 27.13 5.84 3.76
C LYS A 99 27.61 7.27 3.99
N ASP A 100 28.62 7.38 4.85
CA ASP A 100 29.58 8.48 4.87
C ASP A 100 30.29 8.64 3.50
#